data_AF-A0A924V534-F1
#
_entry.id   AF-A0A924V534-F1
#
_cell.length_a   1.000
_cell.length_b   1.000
_cell.length_c   1.000
_cell.angle_alpha   90.00
_cell.angle_beta   90.00
_cell.angle_gamma   90.00
#
_symmetry.space_group_name_H-M   'P 1'
#
loop_
_entity.id
_entity.type
_entity.pdbx_description
1 polymer ?
#
loop_
_entity_poly.entity_id
_entity_poly.type
_entity_poly.pdbx_seq_one_letter_code
_entity_poly.pdbx_strand_id
1 'polypeptide(L)'
;MPSNNSSRQAAFHSAIQTKDVTIKKITDQHGREAAISEYFGCMTFGLAQMREKLPKDAYNHLLKTLDHGKKLPKETAEAIASAIKEWSVSKGVTHFCHWFQPMTGMTAEKHDAFISIQHANHSELKVIEKFSGSQLIQGEPDASSFPSGGMRSTFEARGYTAWDPSSPLFIVEEANGRTLCIPTVFFGYHGQALDNKTPLLRSIESLSSSACEFLKLIGDVDVKKIQATLGIEQEYFLVDKNFVALRPDLIMTGRTLVGSAPARGQQLEDHYFGAIPSRVKQFMQESEFELYKLGVPIKTRHNEVAPSQFELAPIFEDMNIASDHNLLTMEVLKRIALKHGMVCLLHEKPFAGVNGSGKHNNWSMANDKGENLLEPGNTPHQNLRFLACLAITLKAVYDHAAPLRASIA
;
A
#
# COMPACT_ATOMS: atom_id res chain seq x y z
N MET A 1 5.93 -46.68 -10.11
CA MET A 1 5.57 -45.28 -9.83
C MET A 1 4.63 -44.77 -10.92
N PRO A 2 3.31 -44.71 -10.70
CA PRO A 2 2.37 -44.35 -11.77
C PRO A 2 2.16 -42.82 -11.87
N SER A 3 2.32 -42.28 -13.08
CA SER A 3 1.59 -41.11 -13.63
C SER A 3 1.87 -39.66 -13.19
N ASN A 4 3.05 -39.25 -12.70
CA ASN A 4 3.34 -37.81 -12.52
C ASN A 4 3.29 -36.98 -13.83
N ASN A 5 3.34 -37.65 -15.00
CA ASN A 5 3.27 -36.98 -16.30
C ASN A 5 1.84 -36.51 -16.65
N SER A 6 0.79 -37.19 -16.16
CA SER A 6 -0.59 -36.87 -16.53
C SER A 6 -1.07 -35.55 -15.91
N SER A 7 -0.79 -35.30 -14.63
CA SER A 7 -1.19 -34.06 -13.95
C SER A 7 -0.48 -32.83 -14.49
N ARG A 8 0.82 -32.95 -14.82
CA ARG A 8 1.59 -31.86 -15.44
C ARG A 8 1.11 -31.55 -16.85
N GLN A 9 0.80 -32.58 -17.64
CA GLN A 9 0.19 -32.42 -18.96
C GLN A 9 -1.19 -31.77 -18.86
N ALA A 10 -2.01 -32.17 -17.88
CA ALA A 10 -3.32 -31.56 -17.63
C ALA A 10 -3.19 -30.07 -17.26
N ALA A 11 -2.24 -29.71 -16.38
CA ALA A 11 -1.95 -28.31 -16.06
C ALA A 11 -1.52 -27.51 -17.30
N PHE A 12 -0.68 -28.08 -18.16
CA PHE A 12 -0.27 -27.47 -19.42
C PHE A 12 -1.45 -27.25 -20.38
N HIS A 13 -2.30 -28.26 -20.58
CA HIS A 13 -3.50 -28.12 -21.39
C HIS A 13 -4.47 -27.07 -20.83
N SER A 14 -4.65 -27.03 -19.51
CA SER A 14 -5.48 -26.02 -18.85
C SER A 14 -4.90 -24.61 -19.04
N ALA A 15 -3.58 -24.44 -18.97
CA ALA A 15 -2.95 -23.13 -19.14
C ALA A 15 -3.17 -22.58 -20.55
N ILE A 16 -3.07 -23.42 -21.58
CA ILE A 16 -3.29 -23.05 -23.00
C ILE A 16 -4.76 -22.73 -23.28
N GLN A 17 -5.69 -23.43 -22.61
CA GLN A 17 -7.13 -23.25 -22.81
C GLN A 17 -7.74 -22.14 -21.93
N THR A 18 -6.91 -21.35 -21.23
CA THR A 18 -7.41 -20.29 -20.34
C THR A 18 -8.17 -19.25 -21.15
N LYS A 19 -9.40 -18.97 -20.75
CA LYS A 19 -10.24 -17.95 -21.38
C LYS A 19 -9.85 -16.55 -20.91
N ASP A 20 -10.05 -15.59 -21.81
CA ASP A 20 -9.90 -14.17 -21.50
C ASP A 20 -10.90 -13.74 -20.42
N VAL A 21 -10.45 -12.87 -19.51
CA VAL A 21 -11.28 -12.31 -18.45
C VAL A 21 -11.83 -10.98 -18.92
N THR A 22 -13.15 -10.83 -18.91
CA THR A 22 -13.79 -9.54 -19.24
C THR A 22 -13.73 -8.60 -18.06
N ILE A 23 -13.06 -7.46 -18.24
CA ILE A 23 -12.96 -6.40 -17.23
C ILE A 23 -14.21 -5.52 -17.33
N LYS A 24 -14.99 -5.43 -16.26
CA LYS A 24 -16.14 -4.53 -16.20
C LYS A 24 -15.67 -3.11 -15.90
N LYS A 25 -15.44 -2.32 -16.95
CA LYS A 25 -15.02 -0.93 -16.83
C LYS A 25 -16.17 -0.01 -16.42
N ILE A 26 -15.82 1.13 -15.83
CA ILE A 26 -16.76 2.22 -15.51
C ILE A 26 -17.13 2.93 -16.80
N THR A 27 -18.41 3.26 -16.97
CA THR A 27 -18.91 4.00 -18.12
C THR A 27 -19.24 5.45 -17.76
N ASP A 28 -18.98 6.38 -18.68
CA ASP A 28 -19.37 7.77 -18.58
C ASP A 28 -20.90 7.95 -18.75
N GLN A 29 -21.38 9.19 -18.57
CA GLN A 29 -22.78 9.58 -18.76
C GLN A 29 -23.33 9.34 -20.19
N HIS A 30 -22.45 9.06 -21.16
CA HIS A 30 -22.79 8.77 -22.56
C HIS A 30 -22.65 7.27 -22.90
N GLY A 31 -22.39 6.41 -21.92
CA GLY A 31 -22.22 4.97 -22.10
C GLY A 31 -20.87 4.54 -22.71
N ARG A 32 -19.89 5.44 -22.79
CA ARG A 32 -18.52 5.15 -23.24
C ARG A 32 -17.65 4.74 -22.05
N GLU A 33 -16.52 4.10 -22.28
CA GLU A 33 -15.55 3.85 -21.20
C GLU A 33 -15.09 5.19 -20.59
N ALA A 34 -15.22 5.32 -19.26
CA ALA A 34 -14.84 6.53 -18.54
C ALA A 34 -13.33 6.74 -18.60
N ALA A 35 -12.91 8.01 -18.74
CA ALA A 35 -11.49 8.36 -18.66
C ALA A 35 -10.94 8.10 -17.24
N ILE A 36 -9.64 7.79 -17.12
CA ILE A 36 -9.00 7.52 -15.81
C ILE A 36 -9.27 8.67 -14.83
N SER A 37 -9.22 9.91 -15.28
CA SER A 37 -9.49 11.11 -14.47
C SER A 37 -10.89 11.15 -13.85
N GLU A 38 -11.88 10.46 -14.41
CA GLU A 38 -13.26 10.46 -13.92
C GLU A 38 -13.48 9.49 -12.75
N TYR A 39 -12.66 8.44 -12.64
CA TYR A 39 -12.80 7.41 -11.61
C TYR A 39 -11.57 7.25 -10.71
N PHE A 40 -10.49 7.98 -10.97
CA PHE A 40 -9.29 7.97 -10.14
C PHE A 40 -9.63 8.35 -8.69
N GLY A 41 -9.24 7.51 -7.75
CA GLY A 41 -9.52 7.70 -6.33
C GLY A 41 -11.02 7.62 -5.98
N CYS A 42 -11.90 7.14 -6.86
CA CYS A 42 -13.35 7.11 -6.58
C CYS A 42 -13.73 6.22 -5.39
N MET A 43 -12.85 5.31 -4.96
CA MET A 43 -12.99 4.48 -3.76
C MET A 43 -12.15 5.00 -2.58
N THR A 44 -11.72 6.26 -2.61
CA THR A 44 -10.98 6.91 -1.52
C THR A 44 -11.78 8.05 -0.89
N PHE A 45 -11.51 8.31 0.38
CA PHE A 45 -12.07 9.38 1.17
C PHE A 45 -10.93 10.12 1.90
N GLY A 46 -10.40 11.14 1.22
CA GLY A 46 -9.31 11.98 1.72
C GLY A 46 -9.76 13.42 2.00
N LEU A 47 -8.78 14.32 2.10
CA LEU A 47 -9.01 15.73 2.47
C LEU A 47 -9.95 16.48 1.51
N ALA A 48 -9.91 16.17 0.20
CA ALA A 48 -10.79 16.81 -0.78
C ALA A 48 -12.26 16.49 -0.50
N GLN A 49 -12.59 15.21 -0.29
CA GLN A 49 -13.94 14.77 0.04
C GLN A 49 -14.39 15.26 1.42
N MET A 50 -13.46 15.27 2.39
CA MET A 50 -13.71 15.84 3.72
C MET A 50 -14.02 17.34 3.65
N ARG A 51 -13.34 18.11 2.79
CA ARG A 51 -13.61 19.53 2.59
C ARG A 51 -15.02 19.81 2.09
N GLU A 52 -15.54 18.96 1.22
CA GLU A 52 -16.88 19.10 0.64
C GLU A 52 -17.99 18.69 1.62
N LYS A 53 -17.73 17.66 2.46
CA LYS A 53 -18.75 17.07 3.33
C LYS A 53 -18.76 17.58 4.77
N LEU A 54 -17.65 18.13 5.26
CA LEU A 54 -17.54 18.57 6.65
C LEU A 54 -17.89 20.04 6.83
N PRO A 55 -18.44 20.42 8.00
CA PRO A 55 -18.51 21.82 8.40
C PRO A 55 -17.12 22.49 8.37
N LYS A 56 -17.08 23.76 7.97
CA LYS A 56 -15.84 24.54 7.83
C LYS A 56 -14.95 24.49 9.08
N ASP A 57 -15.55 24.55 10.26
CA ASP A 57 -14.82 24.51 11.53
C ASP A 57 -14.21 23.12 11.80
N ALA A 58 -14.94 22.04 11.51
CA ALA A 58 -14.45 20.68 11.64
C ALA A 58 -13.27 20.41 10.69
N TYR A 59 -13.37 20.86 9.43
CA TYR A 59 -12.29 20.76 8.45
C TYR A 59 -11.05 21.56 8.87
N ASN A 60 -11.23 22.80 9.35
CA ASN A 60 -10.12 23.62 9.85
C ASN A 60 -9.44 23.00 11.08
N HIS A 61 -10.20 22.35 11.97
CA HIS A 61 -9.62 21.61 13.09
C HIS A 61 -8.80 20.41 12.62
N LEU A 62 -9.27 19.67 11.61
CA LEU A 62 -8.53 18.56 11.02
C LEU A 62 -7.19 19.02 10.43
N LEU A 63 -7.19 20.11 9.65
CA LEU A 63 -5.95 20.67 9.09
C LEU A 63 -4.95 21.08 10.19
N LYS A 64 -5.42 21.75 11.24
CA LYS A 64 -4.56 22.10 12.39
C LYS A 64 -4.01 20.89 13.12
N THR A 65 -4.76 19.77 13.16
CA THR A 65 -4.28 18.51 13.72
C THR A 65 -3.15 17.93 12.86
N LEU A 66 -3.28 17.96 11.54
CA LEU A 66 -2.25 17.49 10.60
C LEU A 66 -0.98 18.36 10.61
N ASP A 67 -1.14 19.68 10.74
CA ASP A 67 -0.01 20.62 10.69
C ASP A 67 0.73 20.76 12.03
N HIS A 68 0.04 20.58 13.16
CA HIS A 68 0.57 20.89 14.49
C HIS A 68 0.50 19.73 15.49
N GLY A 69 0.09 18.53 15.06
CA GLY A 69 -0.02 17.34 15.93
C GLY A 69 -1.01 17.50 17.09
N LYS A 70 -1.97 18.43 16.99
CA LYS A 70 -2.96 18.67 18.06
C LYS A 70 -4.01 17.57 18.10
N LYS A 71 -4.44 17.20 19.31
CA LYS A 71 -5.52 16.22 19.52
C LYS A 71 -6.80 16.66 18.80
N LEU A 72 -7.38 15.74 18.03
CA LEU A 72 -8.65 15.97 17.34
C LEU A 72 -9.80 16.12 18.36
N PRO A 73 -10.59 17.21 18.31
CA PRO A 73 -11.75 17.38 19.18
C PRO A 73 -12.77 16.27 18.95
N LYS A 74 -13.48 15.86 20.01
CA LYS A 74 -14.46 14.76 19.94
C LYS A 74 -15.58 15.10 18.96
N GLU A 75 -16.05 16.34 18.97
CA GLU A 75 -17.12 16.84 18.10
C GLU A 75 -16.69 16.77 16.62
N THR A 76 -15.44 17.15 16.33
CA THR A 76 -14.85 17.03 14.99
C THR A 76 -14.76 15.56 14.57
N ALA A 77 -14.35 14.66 15.47
CA ALA A 77 -14.25 13.24 15.18
C ALA A 77 -15.61 12.59 14.89
N GLU A 78 -16.66 12.95 15.63
CA GLU A 78 -18.03 12.48 15.36
C GLU A 78 -18.55 12.99 14.02
N ALA A 79 -18.28 14.26 13.67
CA ALA A 79 -18.64 14.81 12.36
C ALA A 79 -17.94 14.07 11.20
N ILE A 80 -16.65 13.77 11.36
CA ILE A 80 -15.87 13.01 10.37
C ILE A 80 -16.42 11.58 10.25
N ALA A 81 -16.66 10.90 11.37
CA ALA A 81 -17.22 9.55 11.37
C ALA A 81 -18.60 9.49 10.69
N SER A 82 -19.48 10.47 10.92
CA SER A 82 -20.78 10.53 10.23
C SER A 82 -20.62 10.66 8.72
N ALA A 83 -19.74 11.57 8.26
CA ALA A 83 -19.50 11.79 6.83
C ALA A 83 -18.89 10.55 6.15
N ILE A 84 -17.94 9.87 6.82
CA ILE A 84 -17.35 8.61 6.36
C ILE A 84 -18.42 7.52 6.26
N LYS A 85 -19.27 7.39 7.28
CA LYS A 85 -20.34 6.39 7.31
C LYS A 85 -21.31 6.60 6.16
N GLU A 86 -21.81 7.81 5.97
CA GLU A 86 -22.73 8.14 4.89
C GLU A 86 -22.13 7.86 3.51
N TRP A 87 -20.86 8.26 3.29
CA TRP A 87 -20.12 7.92 2.08
C TRP A 87 -19.99 6.41 1.88
N SER A 88 -19.60 5.66 2.91
CA SER A 88 -19.40 4.21 2.86
C SER A 88 -20.71 3.47 2.57
N VAL A 89 -21.79 3.82 3.27
CA VAL A 89 -23.12 3.22 3.08
C VAL A 89 -23.68 3.56 1.70
N SER A 90 -23.48 4.78 1.18
CA SER A 90 -23.87 5.11 -0.22
C SER A 90 -23.13 4.26 -1.26
N LYS A 91 -21.98 3.69 -0.90
CA LYS A 91 -21.23 2.72 -1.71
C LYS A 91 -21.53 1.28 -1.32
N GLY A 92 -22.57 0.99 -0.54
CA GLY A 92 -22.96 -0.37 -0.17
C GLY A 92 -21.96 -1.09 0.74
N VAL A 93 -21.12 -0.35 1.46
CA VAL A 93 -20.21 -0.92 2.47
C VAL A 93 -21.02 -1.33 3.70
N THR A 94 -20.73 -2.52 4.21
CA THR A 94 -21.40 -3.07 5.41
C THR A 94 -20.46 -3.21 6.61
N HIS A 95 -19.16 -3.31 6.36
CA HIS A 95 -18.12 -3.50 7.36
C HIS A 95 -17.04 -2.43 7.25
N PHE A 96 -16.36 -2.17 8.35
CA PHE A 96 -15.13 -1.38 8.38
C PHE A 96 -14.03 -2.16 9.08
N CYS A 97 -12.78 -1.81 8.79
CA CYS A 97 -11.61 -2.33 9.48
C CYS A 97 -10.59 -1.21 9.72
N HIS A 98 -9.86 -1.34 10.83
CA HIS A 98 -8.60 -0.63 10.99
C HIS A 98 -7.54 -1.42 10.22
N TRP A 99 -7.00 -0.80 9.17
CA TRP A 99 -5.98 -1.39 8.29
C TRP A 99 -4.60 -0.93 8.76
N PHE A 100 -3.74 -1.88 9.12
CA PHE A 100 -2.41 -1.59 9.67
C PHE A 100 -1.38 -2.63 9.22
N GLN A 101 -0.11 -2.34 9.51
CA GLN A 101 1.04 -3.11 9.05
C GLN A 101 1.86 -3.60 10.25
N PRO A 102 1.43 -4.68 10.92
CA PRO A 102 2.20 -5.24 12.03
C PRO A 102 3.58 -5.73 11.57
N MET A 103 4.46 -6.02 12.52
CA MET A 103 5.82 -6.53 12.27
C MET A 103 5.88 -7.97 11.71
N THR A 104 4.84 -8.42 11.00
CA THR A 104 4.76 -9.72 10.30
C THR A 104 5.18 -9.61 8.83
N GLY A 105 5.38 -8.40 8.30
CA GLY A 105 5.67 -8.17 6.88
C GLY A 105 4.44 -8.20 5.96
N MET A 106 3.23 -8.26 6.54
CA MET A 106 1.96 -8.22 5.82
C MET A 106 1.01 -7.22 6.48
N THR A 107 -0.01 -6.78 5.75
CA THR A 107 -1.10 -5.98 6.30
C THR A 107 -2.04 -6.86 7.13
N ALA A 108 -2.71 -6.26 8.11
CA ALA A 108 -3.69 -6.93 8.95
C ALA A 108 -4.97 -6.09 9.05
N GLU A 109 -6.08 -6.79 9.25
CA GLU A 109 -7.39 -6.20 9.37
C GLU A 109 -8.32 -7.08 10.22
N LYS A 110 -9.23 -6.43 10.92
CA LYS A 110 -10.36 -7.04 11.62
C LYS A 110 -11.62 -6.33 11.15
N HIS A 111 -12.60 -7.07 10.65
CA HIS A 111 -13.82 -6.51 10.07
C HIS A 111 -14.91 -6.42 11.14
N ASP A 112 -15.33 -5.19 11.42
CA ASP A 112 -16.45 -4.88 12.30
C ASP A 112 -17.62 -4.36 11.46
N ALA A 113 -18.83 -4.87 11.70
CA ALA A 113 -20.02 -4.41 11.00
C ALA A 113 -20.51 -3.05 11.53
N PHE A 114 -21.13 -2.23 10.68
CA PHE A 114 -21.79 -1.00 11.13
C PHE A 114 -23.04 -1.25 11.97
N ILE A 115 -23.52 -2.49 12.05
CA ILE A 115 -24.75 -2.85 12.74
C ILE A 115 -24.68 -2.51 14.24
N SER A 116 -25.69 -1.83 14.75
CA SER A 116 -25.87 -1.53 16.16
C SER A 116 -27.33 -1.76 16.56
N ILE A 117 -27.52 -2.47 17.67
CA ILE A 117 -28.84 -2.81 18.19
C ILE A 117 -29.25 -1.76 19.22
N GLN A 118 -30.36 -1.07 18.98
CA GLN A 118 -30.97 -0.18 19.97
C GLN A 118 -31.95 -0.97 20.83
N HIS A 119 -31.59 -1.19 22.09
CA HIS A 119 -32.49 -1.72 23.10
C HIS A 119 -33.33 -0.57 23.65
N ALA A 120 -34.57 -0.45 23.20
CA ALA A 120 -35.54 0.42 23.85
C ALA A 120 -36.33 -0.41 24.86
N ASN A 121 -36.37 0.05 26.12
CA ASN A 121 -37.09 -0.61 27.20
C ASN A 121 -38.57 -0.77 26.78
N HIS A 122 -38.98 -2.02 26.51
CA HIS A 122 -40.33 -2.45 26.10
C HIS A 122 -40.75 -2.25 24.62
N SER A 123 -39.83 -2.17 23.66
CA SER A 123 -40.20 -2.17 22.22
C SER A 123 -39.36 -3.11 21.36
N GLU A 124 -39.85 -3.38 20.14
CA GLU A 124 -39.22 -4.25 19.14
C GLU A 124 -37.76 -3.89 18.88
N LEU A 125 -36.94 -4.90 18.58
CA LEU A 125 -35.53 -4.75 18.27
C LEU A 125 -35.36 -3.87 17.03
N LYS A 126 -34.81 -2.67 17.21
CA LYS A 126 -34.48 -1.78 16.10
C LYS A 126 -32.98 -1.86 15.80
N VAL A 127 -32.67 -2.24 14.57
CA VAL A 127 -31.31 -2.26 14.04
C VAL A 127 -31.03 -0.93 13.33
N ILE A 128 -29.85 -0.36 13.57
CA ILE A 128 -29.36 0.82 12.87
C ILE A 128 -27.89 0.66 12.50
N GLU A 129 -27.43 1.39 11.47
CA GLU A 129 -26.01 1.51 11.14
C GLU A 129 -25.38 2.68 11.90
N LYS A 130 -24.38 2.37 12.73
CA LYS A 130 -23.65 3.32 13.56
C LYS A 130 -22.14 3.19 13.34
N PHE A 131 -21.49 4.33 13.22
CA PHE A 131 -20.04 4.47 13.24
C PHE A 131 -19.72 5.76 14.00
N SER A 132 -19.04 5.66 15.14
CA SER A 132 -18.75 6.80 16.02
C SER A 132 -17.32 7.32 15.86
N GLY A 133 -17.10 8.57 16.26
CA GLY A 133 -15.77 9.17 16.32
C GLY A 133 -14.79 8.37 17.19
N SER A 134 -15.28 7.68 18.23
CA SER A 134 -14.46 6.77 19.04
C SER A 134 -13.97 5.55 18.25
N GLN A 135 -14.82 4.96 17.41
CA GLN A 135 -14.46 3.81 16.55
C GLN A 135 -13.55 4.24 15.40
N LEU A 136 -13.67 5.49 14.93
CA LEU A 136 -12.75 6.06 13.95
C LEU A 136 -11.37 6.28 14.55
N ILE A 137 -11.27 6.99 15.67
CA ILE A 137 -9.97 7.39 16.25
C ILE A 137 -9.16 6.17 16.69
N GLN A 138 -9.81 5.21 17.35
CA GLN A 138 -9.11 4.09 17.99
C GLN A 138 -9.87 2.77 17.83
N GLY A 139 -9.13 1.71 17.50
CA GLY A 139 -9.63 0.34 17.46
C GLY A 139 -8.85 -0.59 18.40
N GLU A 140 -9.40 -1.79 18.62
CA GLU A 140 -8.76 -2.88 19.34
C GLU A 140 -8.81 -4.16 18.47
N PRO A 141 -7.73 -4.49 17.75
CA PRO A 141 -7.70 -5.61 16.80
C PRO A 141 -7.57 -6.99 17.46
N ASP A 142 -7.72 -7.12 18.79
CA ASP A 142 -7.37 -8.32 19.56
C ASP A 142 -5.93 -8.78 19.29
N ALA A 143 -4.99 -8.01 19.83
CA ALA A 143 -3.58 -8.06 19.48
C ALA A 143 -2.77 -9.23 20.06
N SER A 144 -3.45 -10.18 20.72
CA SER A 144 -2.81 -11.23 21.53
C SER A 144 -1.90 -12.16 20.72
N SER A 145 -2.19 -12.32 19.43
CA SER A 145 -1.47 -13.24 18.53
C SER A 145 -0.42 -12.55 17.64
N PHE A 146 -0.30 -11.22 17.66
CA PHE A 146 0.71 -10.53 16.84
C PHE A 146 2.11 -10.67 17.46
N PRO A 147 3.15 -10.90 16.63
CA PRO A 147 4.53 -10.93 17.10
C PRO A 147 4.86 -9.70 17.93
N SER A 148 5.50 -9.92 19.08
CA SER A 148 5.94 -8.84 19.98
C SER A 148 7.45 -8.74 20.09
N GLY A 149 8.20 -9.61 19.39
CA GLY A 149 9.65 -9.72 19.58
C GLY A 149 10.06 -10.06 21.02
N GLY A 150 9.17 -10.66 21.81
CA GLY A 150 9.39 -10.93 23.23
C GLY A 150 9.21 -9.73 24.16
N MET A 151 8.76 -8.58 23.64
CA MET A 151 8.61 -7.33 24.41
C MET A 151 7.37 -7.27 25.33
N ARG A 152 6.52 -8.31 25.35
CA ARG A 152 5.21 -8.29 26.04
C ARG A 152 4.99 -9.58 26.84
N SER A 153 4.45 -9.43 28.05
CA SER A 153 3.84 -10.53 28.82
C SER A 153 2.41 -10.81 28.34
N THR A 154 1.88 -12.02 28.54
CA THR A 154 0.56 -12.43 28.03
C THR A 154 -0.62 -11.57 28.52
N PHE A 155 -0.57 -11.02 29.74
CA PHE A 155 -1.60 -10.09 30.25
C PHE A 155 -1.51 -8.69 29.63
N GLU A 156 -0.38 -8.34 29.02
CA GLU A 156 -0.12 -7.06 28.33
C GLU A 156 -0.25 -7.20 26.81
N ALA A 157 -0.78 -8.32 26.33
CA ALA A 157 -0.89 -8.63 24.91
C ALA A 157 -1.96 -7.80 24.18
N ARG A 158 -2.63 -6.87 24.88
CA ARG A 158 -3.50 -5.86 24.26
C ARG A 158 -2.69 -4.95 23.34
N GLY A 159 -3.35 -4.51 22.29
CA GLY A 159 -2.80 -3.59 21.32
C GLY A 159 -3.94 -2.76 20.74
N TYR A 160 -3.60 -1.56 20.33
CA TYR A 160 -4.56 -0.55 19.91
C TYR A 160 -4.14 -0.01 18.55
N THR A 161 -5.12 0.29 17.73
CA THR A 161 -4.92 1.03 16.49
C THR A 161 -5.29 2.48 16.69
N ALA A 162 -4.58 3.41 16.05
CA ALA A 162 -5.02 4.80 15.95
C ALA A 162 -5.05 5.24 14.49
N TRP A 163 -6.11 5.93 14.10
CA TRP A 163 -6.26 6.44 12.74
C TRP A 163 -5.14 7.41 12.36
N ASP A 164 -4.54 7.19 11.19
CA ASP A 164 -3.64 8.12 10.54
C ASP A 164 -4.44 8.99 9.54
N PRO A 165 -4.75 10.25 9.88
CA PRO A 165 -5.49 11.15 9.00
C PRO A 165 -4.67 11.67 7.81
N SER A 166 -3.36 11.42 7.77
CA SER A 166 -2.53 11.82 6.62
C SER A 166 -2.73 10.90 5.42
N SER A 167 -3.17 9.66 5.64
CA SER A 167 -3.49 8.68 4.60
C SER A 167 -5.01 8.61 4.37
N PRO A 168 -5.48 8.65 3.11
CA PRO A 168 -6.91 8.62 2.80
C PRO A 168 -7.52 7.27 3.17
N LEU A 169 -8.75 7.29 3.69
CA LEU A 169 -9.51 6.05 3.85
C LEU A 169 -9.87 5.50 2.48
N PHE A 170 -10.05 4.20 2.37
CA PHE A 170 -10.37 3.56 1.10
C PHE A 170 -11.39 2.44 1.26
N ILE A 171 -12.07 2.08 0.18
CA ILE A 171 -12.98 0.94 0.14
C ILE A 171 -12.35 -0.15 -0.72
N VAL A 172 -12.17 -1.33 -0.13
CA VAL A 172 -11.81 -2.53 -0.88
C VAL A 172 -13.10 -3.18 -1.36
N GLU A 173 -13.16 -3.43 -2.67
CA GLU A 173 -14.27 -4.15 -3.29
C GLU A 173 -13.87 -5.59 -3.56
N GLU A 174 -14.65 -6.53 -3.06
CA GLU A 174 -14.54 -7.95 -3.36
C GLU A 174 -15.76 -8.45 -4.14
N ALA A 175 -15.74 -9.72 -4.57
CA ALA A 175 -16.80 -10.29 -5.39
C ALA A 175 -18.19 -10.19 -4.74
N ASN A 176 -18.26 -10.27 -3.41
CA ASN A 176 -19.53 -10.35 -2.66
C ASN A 176 -19.70 -9.24 -1.62
N GLY A 177 -18.81 -8.25 -1.58
CA GLY A 177 -18.83 -7.27 -0.50
C GLY A 177 -17.88 -6.11 -0.69
N ARG A 178 -18.06 -5.10 0.16
CA ARG A 178 -17.22 -3.92 0.23
C ARG A 178 -16.92 -3.62 1.70
N THR A 179 -15.67 -3.32 1.99
CA THR A 179 -15.19 -3.01 3.34
C THR A 179 -14.50 -1.65 3.33
N LEU A 180 -14.84 -0.81 4.30
CA LEU A 180 -14.14 0.45 4.56
C LEU A 180 -12.84 0.14 5.31
N CYS A 181 -11.70 0.51 4.75
CA CYS A 181 -10.40 0.38 5.38
C CYS A 181 -9.93 1.75 5.89
N ILE A 182 -9.59 1.79 7.18
CA ILE A 182 -9.11 2.99 7.88
C ILE A 182 -7.61 2.82 8.10
N PRO A 183 -6.73 3.58 7.40
CA PRO A 183 -5.29 3.50 7.61
C PRO A 183 -4.92 3.86 9.04
N THR A 184 -4.20 2.97 9.73
CA THR A 184 -3.93 3.13 11.16
C THR A 184 -2.51 2.75 11.53
N VAL A 185 -2.02 3.36 12.59
CA VAL A 185 -0.83 2.90 13.31
C VAL A 185 -1.23 1.90 14.38
N PHE A 186 -0.35 0.97 14.72
CA PHE A 186 -0.60 -0.09 15.71
C PHE A 186 0.47 -0.12 16.81
N PHE A 187 0.02 -0.03 18.06
CA PHE A 187 0.87 0.08 19.24
C PHE A 187 0.38 -0.78 20.41
N GLY A 188 1.33 -1.14 21.27
CA GLY A 188 1.08 -1.95 22.47
C GLY A 188 0.47 -1.15 23.61
N TYR A 189 0.10 -1.86 24.68
CA TYR A 189 -0.49 -1.26 25.88
C TYR A 189 0.34 -0.12 26.49
N HIS A 190 1.68 -0.23 26.49
CA HIS A 190 2.59 0.80 27.00
C HIS A 190 3.07 1.78 25.91
N GLY A 191 2.46 1.77 24.73
CA GLY A 191 2.78 2.69 23.63
C GLY A 191 4.00 2.31 22.79
N GLN A 192 4.50 1.06 22.90
CA GLN A 192 5.52 0.56 21.97
C GLN A 192 4.92 0.45 20.56
N ALA A 193 5.69 0.84 19.54
CA ALA A 193 5.31 0.60 18.15
C ALA A 193 5.34 -0.91 17.88
N LEU A 194 4.25 -1.45 17.36
CA LEU A 194 4.11 -2.86 16.97
C LEU A 194 3.90 -2.99 15.46
N ASP A 195 4.19 -1.92 14.73
CA ASP A 195 3.98 -1.76 13.31
C ASP A 195 5.20 -1.13 12.62
N ASN A 196 5.15 -1.10 11.30
CA ASN A 196 6.16 -0.43 10.48
C ASN A 196 5.81 1.05 10.22
N LYS A 197 4.54 1.43 10.35
CA LYS A 197 4.06 2.78 10.06
C LYS A 197 4.48 3.80 11.12
N THR A 198 4.41 3.45 12.41
CA THR A 198 4.84 4.37 13.49
C THR A 198 6.32 4.74 13.39
N PRO A 199 7.27 3.79 13.21
CA PRO A 199 8.67 4.12 12.99
C PRO A 199 8.89 4.98 11.73
N LEU A 200 8.19 4.71 10.63
CA LEU A 200 8.27 5.50 9.40
C LEU A 200 7.85 6.95 9.64
N LEU A 201 6.68 7.19 10.25
CA LEU A 201 6.19 8.54 10.54
C LEU A 201 7.15 9.32 11.45
N ARG A 202 7.71 8.67 12.48
CA ARG A 202 8.72 9.27 13.36
C ARG A 202 10.01 9.60 12.61
N SER A 203 10.44 8.74 11.68
CA SER A 203 11.62 8.97 10.84
C SER A 203 11.43 10.16 9.90
N ILE A 204 10.26 10.29 9.27
CA ILE A 204 9.92 11.42 8.40
C ILE A 204 9.93 12.73 9.20
N GLU A 205 9.34 12.75 10.39
CA GLU A 205 9.32 13.94 11.25
C GLU A 205 10.72 14.34 11.73
N SER A 206 11.55 13.36 12.11
CA SER A 206 12.94 13.59 12.50
C SER A 206 13.76 14.16 11.35
N LEU A 207 13.62 13.59 10.14
CA LEU A 207 14.28 14.09 8.94
C LEU A 207 13.87 15.53 8.65
N SER A 208 12.57 15.83 8.71
CA SER A 208 12.03 17.16 8.46
C SER A 208 12.60 18.19 9.44
N SER A 209 12.62 17.87 10.72
CA SER A 209 13.15 18.75 11.76
C SER A 209 14.64 19.07 11.52
N SER A 210 15.48 18.05 11.34
CA SER A 210 16.92 18.23 11.11
C SER A 210 17.22 18.94 9.80
N ALA A 211 16.49 18.65 8.73
CA ALA A 211 16.66 19.31 7.44
C ALA A 211 16.26 20.79 7.50
N CYS A 212 15.16 21.14 8.17
CA CYS A 212 14.76 22.54 8.40
C CYS A 212 15.80 23.32 9.21
N GLU A 213 16.38 22.72 10.25
CA GLU A 213 17.47 23.35 11.03
C GLU A 213 18.71 23.59 10.16
N PHE A 214 19.10 22.60 9.36
CA PHE A 214 20.22 22.73 8.43
C PHE A 214 19.98 23.83 7.37
N LEU A 215 18.79 23.88 6.77
CA LEU A 215 18.45 24.86 5.76
C LEU A 215 18.54 26.31 6.28
N LYS A 216 18.14 26.53 7.54
CA LYS A 216 18.31 27.83 8.21
C LYS A 216 19.77 28.25 8.31
N LEU A 217 20.70 27.32 8.54
CA LEU A 217 22.14 27.61 8.64
C LEU A 217 22.74 28.07 7.30
N ILE A 218 22.22 27.56 6.18
CA ILE A 218 22.69 27.92 4.84
C ILE A 218 21.91 29.10 4.22
N GLY A 219 21.04 29.74 5.01
CA GLY A 219 20.33 30.98 4.64
C GLY A 219 18.88 30.80 4.14
N ASP A 220 18.36 29.56 4.09
CA ASP A 220 16.98 29.28 3.68
C ASP A 220 16.05 29.23 4.91
N VAL A 221 15.78 30.41 5.48
CA VAL A 221 15.10 30.58 6.78
C VAL A 221 13.59 30.41 6.73
N ASP A 222 13.00 30.49 5.53
CA ASP A 222 11.55 30.47 5.34
C ASP A 222 10.95 29.07 5.34
N VAL A 223 11.77 28.03 5.17
CA VAL A 223 11.32 26.64 5.08
C VAL A 223 10.85 26.17 6.45
N LYS A 224 9.59 25.72 6.52
CA LYS A 224 8.97 25.25 7.78
C LYS A 224 8.88 23.73 7.88
N LYS A 225 8.82 23.05 6.74
CA LYS A 225 8.65 21.60 6.67
C LYS A 225 9.37 21.04 5.46
N ILE A 226 9.97 19.86 5.64
CA ILE A 226 10.46 19.02 4.53
C ILE A 226 9.56 17.80 4.42
N GLN A 227 9.21 17.47 3.19
CA GLN A 227 8.47 16.26 2.84
C GLN A 227 9.44 15.28 2.18
N ALA A 228 9.46 14.04 2.70
CA ALA A 228 10.14 12.95 2.03
C ALA A 228 9.21 12.39 0.94
N THR A 229 9.77 12.14 -0.23
CA THR A 229 9.06 11.55 -1.37
C THR A 229 9.62 10.19 -1.68
N LEU A 230 8.77 9.31 -2.21
CA LEU A 230 9.12 7.94 -2.53
C LEU A 230 8.41 7.47 -3.80
N GLY A 231 9.18 6.98 -4.77
CA GLY A 231 8.69 6.25 -5.94
C GLY A 231 9.14 4.80 -5.89
N ILE A 232 8.19 3.87 -5.82
CA ILE A 232 8.48 2.45 -5.62
C ILE A 232 8.30 1.67 -6.92
N GLU A 233 9.35 1.03 -7.41
CA GLU A 233 9.28 0.09 -8.53
C GLU A 233 9.03 -1.31 -7.98
N GLN A 234 7.92 -1.94 -8.36
CA GLN A 234 7.50 -3.23 -7.81
C GLN A 234 7.65 -4.33 -8.85
N GLU A 235 8.65 -5.18 -8.67
CA GLU A 235 8.81 -6.39 -9.47
C GLU A 235 8.05 -7.58 -8.88
N TYR A 236 7.66 -8.52 -9.73
CA TYR A 236 6.95 -9.74 -9.36
C TYR A 236 7.01 -10.81 -10.45
N PHE A 237 6.73 -12.07 -10.09
CA PHE A 237 6.53 -13.15 -11.06
C PHE A 237 5.06 -13.55 -11.16
N LEU A 238 4.61 -13.94 -12.35
CA LEU A 238 3.31 -14.58 -12.55
C LEU A 238 3.47 -16.03 -13.01
N VAL A 239 2.78 -16.95 -12.35
CA VAL A 239 2.79 -18.38 -12.71
C VAL A 239 1.36 -18.87 -12.83
N ASP A 240 1.07 -19.72 -13.82
CA ASP A 240 -0.25 -20.35 -13.91
C ASP A 240 -0.58 -21.13 -12.63
N LYS A 241 -1.79 -20.91 -12.10
CA LYS A 241 -2.20 -21.48 -10.82
C LYS A 241 -2.15 -23.01 -10.79
N ASN A 242 -2.36 -23.67 -11.94
CA ASN A 242 -2.36 -25.12 -12.01
C ASN A 242 -0.93 -25.67 -11.88
N PHE A 243 0.09 -24.96 -12.36
CA PHE A 243 1.48 -25.33 -12.11
C PHE A 243 1.88 -25.07 -10.66
N VAL A 244 1.41 -23.98 -10.05
CA VAL A 244 1.65 -23.72 -8.62
C VAL A 244 0.98 -24.78 -7.74
N ALA A 245 -0.24 -25.21 -8.07
CA ALA A 245 -0.95 -26.26 -7.35
C ALA A 245 -0.18 -27.61 -7.31
N LEU A 246 0.64 -27.88 -8.33
CA LEU A 246 1.51 -29.06 -8.39
C LEU A 246 2.83 -28.89 -7.61
N ARG A 247 3.07 -27.73 -6.99
CA ARG A 247 4.31 -27.34 -6.32
C ARG A 247 4.05 -26.91 -4.88
N PRO A 248 3.93 -27.87 -3.93
CA PRO A 248 3.73 -27.57 -2.52
C PRO A 248 4.79 -26.62 -1.95
N ASP A 249 6.03 -26.69 -2.44
CA ASP A 249 7.09 -25.79 -2.03
C ASP A 249 6.84 -24.33 -2.45
N LEU A 250 6.33 -24.08 -3.66
CA LEU A 250 5.90 -22.73 -4.06
C LEU A 250 4.72 -22.23 -3.22
N ILE A 251 3.74 -23.10 -2.92
CA ILE A 251 2.57 -22.73 -2.12
C ILE A 251 2.98 -22.34 -0.69
N MET A 252 3.84 -23.13 -0.07
CA MET A 252 4.19 -22.96 1.35
C MET A 252 5.29 -21.92 1.58
N THR A 253 6.22 -21.78 0.63
CA THR A 253 7.41 -20.95 0.83
C THR A 253 7.51 -19.76 -0.11
N GLY A 254 6.64 -19.65 -1.13
CA GLY A 254 6.71 -18.59 -2.14
C GLY A 254 7.89 -18.73 -3.11
N ARG A 255 8.75 -19.75 -2.94
CA ARG A 255 9.88 -20.07 -3.83
C ARG A 255 10.00 -21.57 -4.07
N THR A 256 10.75 -21.95 -5.10
CA THR A 256 11.08 -23.35 -5.34
C THR A 256 12.20 -23.81 -4.40
N LEU A 257 12.01 -24.92 -3.69
CA LEU A 257 13.04 -25.55 -2.86
C LEU A 257 13.86 -26.59 -3.64
N VAL A 258 13.24 -27.19 -4.64
CA VAL A 258 13.85 -28.19 -5.53
C VAL A 258 13.54 -27.85 -6.98
N GLY A 259 14.44 -28.19 -7.89
CA GLY A 259 14.23 -27.99 -9.32
C GLY A 259 15.52 -28.19 -10.10
N SER A 260 15.39 -28.75 -11.30
CA SER A 260 16.49 -28.75 -12.27
C SER A 260 16.49 -27.44 -13.05
N ALA A 261 17.65 -27.04 -13.54
CA ALA A 261 17.74 -25.98 -14.54
C ALA A 261 16.82 -26.31 -15.73
N PRO A 262 16.10 -25.31 -16.28
CA PRO A 262 15.27 -25.52 -17.46
C PRO A 262 16.14 -25.82 -18.68
N ALA A 263 15.59 -26.55 -19.65
CA ALA A 263 16.28 -26.85 -20.92
C ALA A 263 16.65 -25.58 -21.70
N ARG A 264 15.85 -24.51 -21.56
CA ARG A 264 16.15 -23.14 -21.99
C ARG A 264 16.20 -22.27 -20.75
N GLY A 265 17.41 -21.83 -20.37
CA GLY A 265 17.62 -20.86 -19.29
C GLY A 265 17.28 -19.44 -19.72
N GLN A 266 17.47 -18.49 -18.81
CA GLN A 266 17.41 -17.07 -19.14
C GLN A 266 18.49 -16.75 -20.18
N GLN A 267 18.09 -16.24 -21.33
CA GLN A 267 18.98 -15.83 -22.42
C GLN A 267 19.05 -14.30 -22.50
N LEU A 268 20.14 -13.77 -23.06
CA LEU A 268 20.27 -12.33 -23.36
C LEU A 268 19.14 -11.81 -24.28
N GLU A 269 18.53 -12.71 -25.04
CA GLU A 269 17.38 -12.48 -25.93
C GLU A 269 16.00 -12.74 -25.28
N ASP A 270 15.93 -13.06 -23.98
CA ASP A 270 14.67 -12.97 -23.24
C ASP A 270 14.42 -11.48 -22.99
N HIS A 271 13.83 -10.82 -23.98
CA HIS A 271 13.83 -9.37 -24.13
C HIS A 271 13.21 -8.65 -22.92
N TYR A 272 14.06 -8.01 -22.12
CA TYR A 272 13.68 -6.84 -21.33
C TYR A 272 12.94 -5.85 -22.25
N PHE A 273 11.74 -5.42 -21.85
CA PHE A 273 10.81 -4.65 -22.70
C PHE A 273 10.26 -5.37 -23.96
N GLY A 274 10.29 -6.70 -24.00
CA GLY A 274 9.61 -7.49 -25.03
C GLY A 274 8.08 -7.36 -25.00
N ALA A 275 7.39 -8.00 -25.96
CA ALA A 275 5.93 -8.00 -25.98
C ALA A 275 5.34 -8.73 -24.76
N ILE A 276 4.42 -8.07 -24.05
CA ILE A 276 3.74 -8.66 -22.89
C ILE A 276 2.69 -9.67 -23.40
N PRO A 277 2.69 -10.94 -22.92
CA PRO A 277 1.68 -11.92 -23.31
C PRO A 277 0.25 -11.42 -23.04
N SER A 278 -0.69 -11.68 -23.94
CA SER A 278 -2.06 -11.12 -23.88
C SER A 278 -2.77 -11.38 -22.54
N ARG A 279 -2.61 -12.59 -21.98
CA ARG A 279 -3.16 -12.96 -20.67
C ARG A 279 -2.57 -12.12 -19.53
N VAL A 280 -1.25 -11.88 -19.56
CA VAL A 280 -0.58 -11.03 -18.57
C VAL A 280 -0.98 -9.58 -18.74
N LYS A 281 -1.13 -9.11 -19.98
CA LYS A 281 -1.59 -7.75 -20.26
C LYS A 281 -3.00 -7.50 -19.71
N GLN A 282 -3.93 -8.46 -19.84
CA GLN A 282 -5.27 -8.36 -19.25
C GLN A 282 -5.21 -8.28 -17.72
N PHE A 283 -4.36 -9.10 -17.09
CA PHE A 283 -4.08 -9.03 -15.66
C PHE A 283 -3.60 -7.62 -15.26
N MET A 284 -2.57 -7.10 -15.94
CA MET A 284 -2.02 -5.77 -15.65
C MET A 284 -3.07 -4.66 -15.81
N GLN A 285 -3.87 -4.72 -16.88
CA GLN A 285 -4.95 -3.76 -17.14
C GLN A 285 -6.01 -3.77 -16.03
N GLU A 286 -6.36 -4.93 -15.51
CA GLU A 286 -7.31 -5.01 -14.39
C GLU A 286 -6.69 -4.58 -13.06
N SER A 287 -5.43 -4.93 -12.80
CA SER A 287 -4.69 -4.46 -11.62
C SER A 287 -4.58 -2.94 -11.60
N GLU A 288 -4.21 -2.31 -12.72
CA GLU A 288 -4.21 -0.84 -12.88
C GLU A 288 -5.59 -0.23 -12.65
N PHE A 289 -6.62 -0.82 -13.26
CA PHE A 289 -7.98 -0.31 -13.09
C PHE A 289 -8.42 -0.29 -11.62
N GLU A 290 -8.16 -1.37 -10.88
CA GLU A 290 -8.45 -1.44 -9.45
C GLU A 290 -7.58 -0.48 -8.62
N LEU A 291 -6.29 -0.35 -8.97
CA LEU A 291 -5.37 0.58 -8.31
C LEU A 291 -5.74 2.05 -8.53
N TYR A 292 -6.18 2.41 -9.73
CA TYR A 292 -6.68 3.75 -10.02
C TYR A 292 -7.93 4.08 -9.21
N LYS A 293 -8.86 3.14 -9.02
CA LYS A 293 -10.02 3.36 -8.14
C LYS A 293 -9.61 3.64 -6.70
N LEU A 294 -8.52 3.02 -6.23
CA LEU A 294 -7.90 3.22 -4.92
C LEU A 294 -6.97 4.45 -4.86
N GLY A 295 -6.83 5.20 -5.95
CA GLY A 295 -6.02 6.42 -5.99
C GLY A 295 -4.51 6.18 -6.15
N VAL A 296 -4.08 4.97 -6.50
CA VAL A 296 -2.66 4.65 -6.72
C VAL A 296 -2.25 5.06 -8.15
N PRO A 297 -1.27 5.96 -8.33
CA PRO A 297 -0.96 6.56 -9.63
C PRO A 297 0.01 5.72 -10.48
N ILE A 298 -0.36 4.48 -10.81
CA ILE A 298 0.45 3.60 -11.68
C ILE A 298 0.75 4.27 -13.03
N LYS A 299 2.04 4.34 -13.37
CA LYS A 299 2.53 5.05 -14.56
C LYS A 299 3.17 4.13 -15.59
N THR A 300 3.98 3.17 -15.14
CA THR A 300 4.76 2.28 -16.01
C THR A 300 4.44 0.82 -15.70
N ARG A 301 4.57 -0.02 -16.73
CA ARG A 301 4.53 -1.49 -16.64
C ARG A 301 5.37 -2.09 -17.75
N HIS A 302 6.05 -3.19 -17.48
CA HIS A 302 6.78 -3.93 -18.51
C HIS A 302 7.15 -5.36 -18.09
N ASN A 303 7.68 -6.13 -19.03
CA ASN A 303 8.40 -7.35 -18.75
C ASN A 303 9.77 -7.02 -18.15
N GLU A 304 10.20 -7.85 -17.22
CA GLU A 304 11.54 -7.82 -16.63
C GLU A 304 12.48 -8.82 -17.32
N VAL A 305 13.73 -8.93 -16.84
CA VAL A 305 14.76 -9.76 -17.48
C VAL A 305 14.49 -11.26 -17.37
N ALA A 306 13.90 -11.76 -16.27
CA ALA A 306 13.61 -13.20 -16.15
C ALA A 306 12.28 -13.59 -16.82
N PRO A 307 12.16 -14.85 -17.29
CA PRO A 307 10.90 -15.36 -17.81
C PRO A 307 9.76 -15.25 -16.79
N SER A 308 8.64 -14.68 -17.23
CA SER A 308 7.46 -14.44 -16.38
C SER A 308 7.69 -13.48 -15.19
N GLN A 309 8.74 -12.66 -15.26
CA GLN A 309 8.98 -11.53 -14.37
C GLN A 309 8.44 -10.25 -15.01
N PHE A 310 7.85 -9.39 -14.19
CA PHE A 310 7.25 -8.13 -14.61
C PHE A 310 7.49 -7.05 -13.57
N GLU A 311 7.34 -5.80 -13.98
CA GLU A 311 7.42 -4.63 -13.11
C GLU A 311 6.21 -3.71 -13.34
N LEU A 312 5.81 -3.00 -12.28
CA LEU A 312 5.00 -1.80 -12.37
C LEU A 312 5.58 -0.71 -11.45
N ALA A 313 5.46 0.56 -11.84
CA ALA A 313 5.85 1.68 -10.99
C ALA A 313 4.80 2.82 -11.02
N PRO A 314 4.46 3.41 -9.87
CA PRO A 314 3.66 4.62 -9.77
C PRO A 314 4.51 5.88 -10.00
N ILE A 315 3.82 7.01 -10.19
CA ILE A 315 4.42 8.33 -9.93
C ILE A 315 4.80 8.39 -8.44
N PHE A 316 5.92 9.02 -8.11
CA PHE A 316 6.33 9.20 -6.72
C PHE A 316 5.28 10.01 -5.94
N GLU A 317 5.18 9.74 -4.64
CA GLU A 317 4.23 10.39 -3.74
C GLU A 317 4.93 10.79 -2.43
N ASP A 318 4.19 11.42 -1.51
CA ASP A 318 4.62 11.52 -0.12
C ASP A 318 4.98 10.13 0.41
N MET A 319 6.08 10.03 1.16
CA MET A 319 6.64 8.74 1.58
C MET A 319 5.65 7.86 2.36
N ASN A 320 4.80 8.45 3.21
CA ASN A 320 3.81 7.67 3.96
C ASN A 320 2.73 7.10 3.03
N ILE A 321 2.26 7.91 2.08
CA ILE A 321 1.26 7.52 1.08
C ILE A 321 1.82 6.47 0.13
N ALA A 322 3.03 6.69 -0.40
CA ALA A 322 3.70 5.75 -1.30
C ALA A 322 3.87 4.37 -0.67
N SER A 323 4.22 4.32 0.62
CA SER A 323 4.34 3.07 1.38
C SER A 323 2.98 2.35 1.51
N ASP A 324 1.91 3.07 1.87
CA ASP A 324 0.56 2.49 1.94
C ASP A 324 0.09 2.00 0.56
N HIS A 325 0.30 2.79 -0.49
CA HIS A 325 -0.06 2.47 -1.87
C HIS A 325 0.70 1.26 -2.42
N ASN A 326 1.98 1.06 -2.06
CA ASN A 326 2.71 -0.14 -2.47
C ASN A 326 2.15 -1.40 -1.80
N LEU A 327 1.73 -1.34 -0.54
CA LEU A 327 1.09 -2.48 0.12
C LEU A 327 -0.25 -2.82 -0.51
N LEU A 328 -1.06 -1.80 -0.84
CA LEU A 328 -2.28 -1.99 -1.64
C LEU A 328 -1.98 -2.59 -3.00
N THR A 329 -0.92 -2.13 -3.66
CA THR A 329 -0.43 -2.68 -4.93
C THR A 329 -0.16 -4.17 -4.81
N MET A 330 0.63 -4.59 -3.81
CA MET A 330 0.94 -6.00 -3.59
C MET A 330 -0.31 -6.86 -3.34
N GLU A 331 -1.29 -6.35 -2.59
CA GLU A 331 -2.54 -7.07 -2.33
C GLU A 331 -3.42 -7.16 -3.59
N VAL A 332 -3.56 -6.07 -4.34
CA VAL A 332 -4.29 -6.06 -5.62
C VAL A 332 -3.65 -7.00 -6.63
N LEU A 333 -2.32 -7.02 -6.75
CA LEU A 333 -1.63 -7.95 -7.65
C LEU A 333 -1.93 -9.41 -7.30
N LYS A 334 -1.87 -9.80 -6.03
CA LYS A 334 -2.20 -11.17 -5.59
C LYS A 334 -3.64 -11.53 -5.93
N ARG A 335 -4.59 -10.67 -5.57
CA ARG A 335 -6.03 -10.88 -5.75
C ARG A 335 -6.42 -10.98 -7.22
N ILE A 336 -5.93 -10.05 -8.05
CA ILE A 336 -6.23 -10.03 -9.48
C ILE A 336 -5.52 -11.18 -10.21
N ALA A 337 -4.32 -11.60 -9.79
CA ALA A 337 -3.65 -12.74 -10.40
C ALA A 337 -4.53 -13.99 -10.32
N LEU A 338 -5.12 -14.26 -9.15
CA LEU A 338 -6.02 -15.39 -8.94
C LEU A 338 -7.25 -15.35 -9.85
N LYS A 339 -7.83 -14.17 -10.06
CA LYS A 339 -8.96 -13.96 -11.00
C LYS A 339 -8.58 -14.30 -12.44
N HIS A 340 -7.34 -14.03 -12.83
CA HIS A 340 -6.77 -14.36 -14.15
C HIS A 340 -6.15 -15.77 -14.21
N GLY A 341 -6.42 -16.62 -13.20
CA GLY A 341 -5.94 -18.00 -13.14
C GLY A 341 -4.43 -18.13 -12.91
N MET A 342 -3.78 -17.09 -12.41
CA MET A 342 -2.35 -17.03 -12.12
C MET A 342 -2.14 -16.85 -10.61
N VAL A 343 -0.90 -17.03 -10.16
CA VAL A 343 -0.44 -16.69 -8.82
C VAL A 343 0.67 -15.65 -8.98
N CYS A 344 0.53 -14.52 -8.29
CA CYS A 344 1.57 -13.51 -8.19
C CYS A 344 2.55 -13.90 -7.07
N LEU A 345 3.80 -14.12 -7.43
CA LEU A 345 4.89 -14.39 -6.50
C LEU A 345 5.67 -13.10 -6.25
N LEU A 346 5.68 -12.66 -4.99
CA LEU A 346 6.38 -11.45 -4.53
C LEU A 346 7.67 -11.75 -3.75
N HIS A 347 8.06 -13.01 -3.66
CA HIS A 347 9.33 -13.39 -3.04
C HIS A 347 10.48 -12.81 -3.88
N GLU A 348 11.54 -12.32 -3.23
CA GLU A 348 12.73 -11.74 -3.86
C GLU A 348 13.52 -12.74 -4.71
N LYS A 349 13.36 -14.05 -4.47
CA LYS A 349 14.01 -15.11 -5.24
C LYS A 349 13.12 -16.35 -5.41
N PRO A 350 12.06 -16.28 -6.23
CA PRO A 350 11.12 -17.39 -6.40
C PRO A 350 11.76 -18.61 -7.06
N PHE A 351 12.72 -18.37 -7.97
CA PHE A 351 13.40 -19.41 -8.75
C PHE A 351 14.92 -19.26 -8.66
N ALA A 352 15.61 -20.37 -8.40
CA ALA A 352 17.08 -20.41 -8.39
C ALA A 352 17.64 -20.32 -9.82
N GLY A 353 18.75 -19.60 -10.00
CA GLY A 353 19.48 -19.53 -11.28
C GLY A 353 18.94 -18.54 -12.33
N VAL A 354 17.93 -17.73 -12.00
CA VAL A 354 17.42 -16.61 -12.82
C VAL A 354 17.39 -15.31 -12.01
N ASN A 355 17.12 -14.15 -12.60
CA ASN A 355 17.01 -12.88 -11.86
C ASN A 355 16.01 -12.98 -10.68
N GLY A 356 16.30 -12.25 -9.60
CA GLY A 356 15.38 -12.08 -8.47
C GLY A 356 14.43 -10.91 -8.71
N SER A 357 13.39 -10.78 -7.87
CA SER A 357 12.48 -9.64 -7.89
C SER A 357 12.93 -8.55 -6.91
N GLY A 358 13.24 -7.38 -7.45
CA GLY A 358 13.59 -6.18 -6.71
C GLY A 358 12.38 -5.36 -6.25
N LYS A 359 12.67 -4.42 -5.36
CA LYS A 359 11.78 -3.30 -5.04
C LYS A 359 12.62 -2.03 -4.91
N HIS A 360 12.74 -1.26 -5.98
CA HIS A 360 13.56 -0.05 -5.96
C HIS A 360 12.82 1.09 -5.26
N ASN A 361 13.55 1.88 -4.48
CA ASN A 361 13.01 2.99 -3.70
C ASN A 361 13.68 4.29 -4.19
N ASN A 362 13.01 5.00 -5.09
CA ASN A 362 13.44 6.31 -5.55
C ASN A 362 13.09 7.35 -4.49
N TRP A 363 14.07 7.74 -3.68
CA TRP A 363 13.90 8.64 -2.56
C TRP A 363 14.34 10.07 -2.88
N SER A 364 13.57 11.07 -2.44
CA SER A 364 13.97 12.46 -2.47
C SER A 364 13.34 13.27 -1.32
N MET A 365 13.71 14.55 -1.20
CA MET A 365 13.18 15.50 -0.24
C MET A 365 12.76 16.78 -0.93
N ALA A 366 11.58 17.30 -0.58
CA ALA A 366 11.08 18.58 -1.07
C ALA A 366 10.72 19.51 0.10
N ASN A 367 10.92 20.83 -0.05
CA ASN A 367 10.44 21.80 0.92
C ASN A 367 8.93 22.09 0.76
N ASP A 368 8.37 22.86 1.68
CA ASP A 368 6.98 23.32 1.67
C ASP A 368 6.61 24.21 0.45
N LYS A 369 7.60 24.67 -0.32
CA LYS A 369 7.43 25.37 -1.61
C LYS A 369 7.45 24.41 -2.81
N GLY A 370 7.69 23.12 -2.59
CA GLY A 370 7.75 22.08 -3.63
C GLY A 370 9.11 21.97 -4.33
N GLU A 371 10.15 22.63 -3.82
CA GLU A 371 11.48 22.59 -4.41
C GLU A 371 12.23 21.34 -3.96
N ASN A 372 12.80 20.59 -4.91
CA ASN A 372 13.58 19.40 -4.62
C ASN A 372 14.99 19.76 -4.11
N LEU A 373 15.36 19.24 -2.94
CA LEU A 373 16.65 19.50 -2.29
C LEU A 373 17.82 18.75 -2.95
N LEU A 374 17.52 17.69 -3.72
CA LEU A 374 18.46 16.89 -4.49
C LEU A 374 18.44 17.23 -5.99
N GLU A 375 17.78 18.32 -6.38
CA GLU A 375 17.80 18.79 -7.76
C GLU A 375 19.02 19.71 -8.01
N PRO A 376 19.90 19.36 -8.96
CA PRO A 376 21.13 20.11 -9.20
C PRO A 376 20.88 21.51 -9.82
N GLY A 377 19.82 21.66 -10.61
CA GLY A 377 19.57 22.85 -11.43
C GLY A 377 20.56 22.99 -12.59
N ASN A 378 20.52 24.14 -13.28
CA ASN A 378 21.33 24.39 -14.48
C ASN A 378 22.82 24.67 -14.18
N THR A 379 23.14 25.17 -12.98
CA THR A 379 24.51 25.48 -12.53
C THR A 379 24.82 24.78 -11.21
N PRO A 380 25.04 23.44 -11.20
CA PRO A 380 25.07 22.64 -9.97
C PRO A 380 26.17 23.07 -8.99
N HIS A 381 27.31 23.54 -9.51
CA HIS A 381 28.45 24.02 -8.74
C HIS A 381 28.17 25.32 -7.95
N GLN A 382 27.08 26.03 -8.24
CA GLN A 382 26.64 27.23 -7.52
C GLN A 382 25.49 26.94 -6.55
N ASN A 383 24.85 25.78 -6.69
CA ASN A 383 23.70 25.40 -5.88
C ASN A 383 24.17 24.79 -4.55
N LEU A 384 24.49 25.66 -3.58
CA LEU A 384 25.00 25.24 -2.27
C LEU A 384 24.04 24.28 -1.55
N ARG A 385 22.73 24.50 -1.67
CA ARG A 385 21.70 23.61 -1.11
C ARG A 385 21.85 22.19 -1.65
N PHE A 386 21.86 22.03 -2.98
CA PHE A 386 22.04 20.74 -3.63
C PHE A 386 23.36 20.07 -3.23
N LEU A 387 24.48 20.80 -3.33
CA LEU A 387 25.81 20.26 -3.04
C LEU A 387 25.90 19.76 -1.59
N ALA A 388 25.37 20.54 -0.64
CA ALA A 388 25.40 20.18 0.75
C ALA A 388 24.46 19.00 1.06
N CYS A 389 23.22 19.01 0.56
CA CYS A 389 22.28 17.89 0.72
C CYS A 389 22.82 16.59 0.10
N LEU A 390 23.43 16.66 -1.09
CA LEU A 390 24.08 15.52 -1.72
C LEU A 390 25.24 15.00 -0.88
N ALA A 391 26.15 15.88 -0.44
CA ALA A 391 27.30 15.49 0.38
C ALA A 391 26.87 14.86 1.72
N ILE A 392 25.85 15.43 2.39
CA ILE A 392 25.27 14.90 3.62
C ILE A 392 24.66 13.51 3.36
N THR A 393 23.91 13.35 2.28
CA THR A 393 23.29 12.06 1.91
C THR A 393 24.35 11.00 1.66
N LEU A 394 25.40 11.32 0.88
CA LEU A 394 26.53 10.41 0.64
C LEU A 394 27.24 10.02 1.94
N LYS A 395 27.47 10.98 2.83
CA LYS A 395 28.09 10.73 4.13
C LYS A 395 27.21 9.84 5.01
N ALA A 396 25.90 10.09 5.04
CA ALA A 396 24.94 9.29 5.80
C ALA A 396 24.90 7.84 5.28
N VAL A 397 24.88 7.63 3.96
CA VAL A 397 24.94 6.27 3.37
C VAL A 397 26.26 5.57 3.75
N TYR A 398 27.38 6.30 3.71
CA TYR A 398 28.68 5.75 4.10
C TYR A 398 28.73 5.35 5.58
N ASP A 399 28.33 6.25 6.48
CA ASP A 399 28.38 6.03 7.94
C ASP A 399 27.37 4.97 8.40
N HIS A 400 26.21 4.92 7.76
CA HIS A 400 25.09 4.04 8.13
C HIS A 400 24.92 2.88 7.15
N ALA A 401 25.97 2.50 6.42
CA ALA A 401 25.92 1.40 5.45
C ALA A 401 25.51 0.06 6.08
N ALA A 402 25.95 -0.22 7.31
CA ALA A 402 25.57 -1.43 8.04
C ALA A 402 24.08 -1.50 8.38
N PRO A 403 23.47 -0.53 9.10
CA PRO A 403 22.04 -0.55 9.37
C PRO A 403 21.18 -0.47 8.10
N LEU A 404 21.60 0.25 7.05
CA LEU A 404 20.90 0.27 5.76
C LEU A 404 20.84 -1.11 5.09
N ARG A 405 21.93 -1.90 5.16
CA ARG A 405 21.90 -3.28 4.69
C ARG A 405 21.00 -4.15 5.56
N ALA A 406 21.02 -3.95 6.88
CA ALA A 406 20.17 -4.71 7.79
C ALA A 406 18.66 -4.44 7.58
N SER A 407 18.28 -3.24 7.15
CA SER A 407 16.86 -2.91 6.90
C SER A 407 16.26 -3.54 5.63
N ILE A 408 17.10 -4.12 4.77
CA ILE A 408 16.67 -4.78 3.51
C ILE A 408 17.05 -6.27 3.46
N ALA A 409 17.67 -6.80 4.52
CA ALA A 409 18.25 -8.15 4.58
C ALA A 409 17.26 -9.24 4.94
#